data_AF-A0A832JR17-F1
#
_entry.id   AF-A0A832JR17-F1
#
_cell.length_a   1.000
_cell.length_b   1.000
_cell.length_c   1.000
_cell.angle_alpha   90.00
_cell.angle_beta   90.00
_cell.angle_gamma   90.00
#
_symmetry.space_group_name_H-M   'P 1'
#
loop_
_entity.id
_entity.type
_entity.pdbx_description
1 polymer ?
#
loop_
_entity_poly.entity_id
_entity_poly.type
_entity_poly.pdbx_seq_one_letter_code
_entity_poly.pdbx_strand_id
1 'polypeptide(L)'
;MSSKLRLFEDYDGTVYEVELPLTSSVDAKAAADELGLPGYVDLSNLTMARAVVAVWAALRAPQLENLPEALRRSVKRPIVALIFGGAAVKVLSPKANEPGHPLNRQLNDIDFAVRKRDGAIFVKLLTNLNAALGSKYTFFTTSGDRWFNALRGGKRYRVHGIGGVEGNGLSVSVIDVFCEELPFRHTIKLDSAFEKAHENLFTVGAERLLLSKLQYIFGLPRDRLPELEAAGQGFRLLPYDHLKGMVAVGMELKDMKDVAALLLDRKPGEGIDLETFKSVLGRDKRFTLTVRLNLENFARRVDILVEEGLTRSEAEAAADGALELLEVLPKVEAKWSKPWWNLYVESPGLGGVK
;
A
#
# COMPACT_ATOMS: atom_id res chain seq x y z
N MET A 1 32.49 -8.29 -16.14
CA MET A 1 31.72 -8.54 -17.37
C MET A 1 30.30 -8.08 -17.08
N SER A 2 29.75 -7.13 -17.85
CA SER A 2 28.34 -6.74 -17.73
C SER A 2 27.49 -7.84 -18.36
N SER A 3 26.55 -8.42 -17.62
CA SER A 3 25.54 -9.33 -18.15
C SER A 3 24.20 -8.61 -18.25
N LYS A 4 23.50 -8.78 -19.37
CA LYS A 4 22.14 -8.28 -19.53
C LYS A 4 21.16 -9.29 -18.94
N LEU A 5 20.31 -8.81 -18.06
CA LEU A 5 19.19 -9.56 -17.51
C LEU A 5 17.89 -8.99 -18.10
N ARG A 6 17.11 -9.85 -18.73
CA ARG A 6 15.77 -9.51 -19.20
C ARG A 6 14.79 -9.47 -18.04
N LEU A 7 14.12 -8.33 -17.86
CA LEU A 7 13.11 -8.11 -16.83
C LEU A 7 11.72 -8.54 -17.31
N PHE A 8 11.35 -8.12 -18.52
CA PHE A 8 9.98 -8.29 -19.02
C PHE A 8 9.97 -8.29 -20.55
N GLU A 9 9.05 -9.02 -21.16
CA GLU A 9 8.70 -8.87 -22.58
C GLU A 9 7.22 -8.56 -22.65
N ASP A 10 6.90 -7.45 -23.30
CA ASP A 10 5.52 -7.01 -23.52
C ASP A 10 4.89 -7.78 -24.68
N TYR A 11 3.56 -7.73 -24.79
CA TYR A 11 2.82 -8.45 -25.82
C TYR A 11 3.16 -8.00 -27.24
N ASP A 12 3.73 -6.80 -27.40
CA ASP A 12 4.19 -6.25 -28.68
C ASP A 12 5.64 -6.63 -29.03
N GLY A 13 6.28 -7.47 -28.20
CA GLY A 13 7.66 -7.91 -28.35
C GLY A 13 8.70 -6.94 -27.80
N THR A 14 8.29 -5.83 -27.18
CA THR A 14 9.22 -4.92 -26.50
C THR A 14 9.85 -5.63 -25.31
N VAL A 15 11.18 -5.75 -25.31
CA VAL A 15 11.94 -6.35 -24.20
C VAL A 15 12.53 -5.26 -23.32
N TYR A 16 12.28 -5.36 -22.02
CA TYR A 16 12.88 -4.51 -20.99
C TYR A 16 14.00 -5.28 -20.30
N GLU A 17 15.20 -4.70 -20.27
CA GLU A 17 16.40 -5.34 -19.75
C GLU A 17 17.17 -4.39 -18.84
N VAL A 18 18.02 -4.94 -17.96
CA VAL A 18 18.97 -4.20 -17.15
C VAL A 18 20.34 -4.86 -17.17
N GLU A 19 21.39 -4.06 -17.00
CA GLU A 19 22.75 -4.55 -16.85
C GLU A 19 23.08 -4.86 -15.38
N LEU A 20 23.80 -5.96 -15.16
CA LEU A 20 24.27 -6.40 -13.85
C LEU A 20 25.79 -6.18 -13.69
N PRO A 21 26.27 -5.85 -12.47
CA PRO A 21 25.47 -5.59 -11.27
C PRO A 21 24.65 -4.30 -11.38
N LEU A 22 23.51 -4.24 -10.67
CA LEU A 22 22.69 -3.03 -10.64
C LEU A 22 23.51 -1.85 -10.11
N THR A 23 23.43 -0.70 -10.78
CA THR A 23 24.18 0.51 -10.43
C THR A 23 23.30 1.50 -9.66
N SER A 24 23.93 2.28 -8.78
CA SER A 24 23.31 3.40 -8.09
C SER A 24 24.34 4.53 -7.96
N SER A 25 23.96 5.75 -8.29
CA SER A 25 24.74 6.97 -8.00
C SER A 25 24.27 7.69 -6.75
N VAL A 26 23.28 7.14 -6.04
CA VAL A 26 22.72 7.70 -4.80
C VAL A 26 22.80 6.66 -3.68
N ASP A 27 23.16 7.12 -2.49
CA ASP A 27 23.05 6.31 -1.28
C ASP A 27 21.62 6.41 -0.74
N ALA A 28 20.93 5.26 -0.69
CA ALA A 28 19.57 5.18 -0.18
C ALA A 28 19.50 5.60 1.29
N LYS A 29 20.55 5.37 2.09
CA LYS A 29 20.57 5.76 3.50
C LYS A 29 20.64 7.27 3.65
N ALA A 30 21.53 7.93 2.91
CA ALA A 30 21.59 9.40 2.86
C ALA A 30 20.26 10.02 2.38
N ALA A 31 19.61 9.43 1.38
CA ALA A 31 18.29 9.86 0.92
C ALA A 31 17.21 9.71 2.01
N ALA A 32 17.21 8.59 2.75
CA ALA A 32 16.30 8.35 3.86
C ALA A 32 16.52 9.35 5.01
N ASP A 33 17.78 9.63 5.35
CA ASP A 33 18.14 10.55 6.42
C ASP A 33 17.71 11.98 6.08
N GLU A 34 17.84 12.42 4.82
CA GLU A 34 17.34 13.72 4.35
C GLU A 34 15.81 13.81 4.40
N LEU A 35 15.11 12.72 4.10
CA LEU A 35 13.66 12.62 4.26
C LEU A 35 13.22 12.57 5.73
N GLY A 36 14.16 12.42 6.68
CA GLY A 36 13.86 12.27 8.11
C GLY A 36 13.25 10.92 8.46
N LEU A 37 13.52 9.88 7.67
CA LEU A 37 12.98 8.54 7.92
C LEU A 37 13.67 7.88 9.13
N PRO A 38 12.94 7.10 9.94
CA PRO A 38 13.53 6.41 11.08
C PRO A 38 14.62 5.40 10.70
N GLY A 39 15.61 5.24 11.56
CA GLY A 39 16.75 4.34 11.33
C GLY A 39 16.40 2.84 11.25
N TYR A 40 15.21 2.43 11.69
CA TYR A 40 14.74 1.05 11.62
C TYR A 40 14.22 0.63 10.23
N VAL A 41 14.00 1.59 9.31
CA VAL A 41 13.50 1.26 7.97
C VAL A 41 14.56 0.46 7.22
N ASP A 42 14.24 -0.77 6.86
CA ASP A 42 15.19 -1.67 6.21
C ASP A 42 15.41 -1.29 4.73
N LEU A 43 16.53 -0.60 4.47
CA LEU A 43 16.98 -0.23 3.12
C LEU A 43 17.86 -1.29 2.45
N SER A 44 18.15 -2.40 3.14
CA SER A 44 18.75 -3.58 2.47
C SER A 44 17.73 -4.27 1.56
N ASN A 45 16.44 -4.14 1.91
CA ASN A 45 15.33 -4.48 1.02
C ASN A 45 15.32 -3.56 -0.22
N LEU A 46 15.55 -4.16 -1.39
CA LEU A 46 15.63 -3.43 -2.66
C LEU A 46 14.35 -2.63 -2.96
N THR A 47 13.18 -3.20 -2.70
CA THR A 47 11.88 -2.59 -2.95
C THR A 47 11.70 -1.33 -2.10
N MET A 48 12.03 -1.40 -0.81
CA MET A 48 12.01 -0.25 0.10
C MET A 48 13.01 0.83 -0.31
N ALA A 49 14.27 0.47 -0.60
CA ALA A 49 15.29 1.41 -1.05
C ALA A 49 14.88 2.16 -2.32
N ARG A 50 14.23 1.47 -3.27
CA ARG A 50 13.68 2.09 -4.49
C ARG A 50 12.54 3.06 -4.17
N ALA A 51 11.64 2.73 -3.25
CA ALA A 51 10.56 3.62 -2.85
C ALA A 51 11.07 4.91 -2.21
N VAL A 52 12.00 4.78 -1.26
CA VAL A 52 12.62 5.92 -0.57
C VAL A 52 13.34 6.84 -1.55
N VAL A 53 14.16 6.28 -2.44
CA VAL A 53 14.86 7.09 -3.45
C VAL A 53 13.90 7.70 -4.46
N ALA A 54 12.81 7.03 -4.84
CA ALA A 54 11.81 7.61 -5.72
C ALA A 54 11.12 8.84 -5.08
N VAL A 55 10.77 8.78 -3.79
CA VAL A 55 10.22 9.92 -3.05
C VAL A 55 11.25 11.05 -2.92
N TRP A 56 12.47 10.73 -2.53
CA TRP A 56 13.57 11.69 -2.44
C TRP A 56 13.83 12.39 -3.78
N ALA A 57 13.91 11.62 -4.87
CA ALA A 57 14.10 12.13 -6.22
C ALA A 57 12.92 13.00 -6.67
N ALA A 58 11.70 12.70 -6.24
CA ALA A 58 10.51 13.51 -6.53
C ALA A 58 10.58 14.90 -5.88
N LEU A 59 11.05 14.98 -4.63
CA LEU A 59 11.25 16.26 -3.95
C LEU A 59 12.38 17.07 -4.57
N ARG A 60 13.46 16.38 -4.98
CA ARG A 60 14.62 17.00 -5.63
C ARG A 60 14.52 17.11 -7.15
N ALA A 61 13.37 16.79 -7.73
CA ALA A 61 13.24 16.65 -9.16
C ALA A 61 13.68 17.92 -9.94
N PRO A 62 13.44 19.16 -9.48
CA PRO A 62 13.97 20.36 -10.12
C PRO A 62 15.50 20.49 -10.10
N GLN A 63 16.18 19.83 -9.17
CA GLN A 63 17.63 19.87 -8.96
C GLN A 63 18.38 18.69 -9.60
N LEU A 64 17.67 17.71 -10.17
CA LEU A 64 18.29 16.56 -10.81
C LEU A 64 18.76 16.91 -12.24
N GLU A 65 20.02 17.31 -12.36
CA GLU A 65 20.64 17.72 -13.63
C GLU A 65 20.69 16.61 -14.69
N ASN A 66 20.81 15.35 -14.25
CA ASN A 66 20.90 14.19 -15.13
C ASN A 66 19.55 13.76 -15.74
N LEU A 67 18.45 14.45 -15.43
CA LEU A 67 17.17 14.20 -16.11
C LEU A 67 17.22 14.70 -17.56
N PRO A 68 16.48 14.04 -18.49
CA PRO A 68 16.35 14.53 -19.84
C PRO A 68 15.84 15.97 -19.89
N GLU A 69 16.38 16.80 -20.79
CA GLU A 69 16.06 18.23 -20.91
C GLU A 69 14.55 18.51 -20.98
N ALA A 70 13.81 17.70 -21.75
CA ALA A 70 12.35 17.82 -21.85
C ALA A 70 11.63 17.62 -20.52
N LEU A 71 12.13 16.70 -19.67
CA LEU A 71 11.60 16.46 -18.34
C LEU A 71 12.03 17.57 -17.38
N ARG A 72 13.30 18.01 -17.41
CA ARG A 72 13.77 19.15 -16.60
C ARG A 72 12.94 20.40 -16.81
N ARG A 73 12.57 20.72 -18.06
CA ARG A 73 11.67 21.85 -18.38
C ARG A 73 10.26 21.70 -17.82
N SER A 74 9.79 20.46 -17.65
CA SER A 74 8.46 20.14 -17.14
C SER A 74 8.40 20.14 -15.61
N VAL A 75 9.50 19.73 -14.95
CA VAL A 75 9.62 19.65 -13.50
C VAL A 75 10.09 21.00 -12.93
N LYS A 76 9.13 21.90 -12.70
CA LYS A 76 9.44 23.26 -12.19
C LYS A 76 9.45 23.37 -10.67
N ARG A 77 8.96 22.35 -9.96
CA ARG A 77 8.80 22.34 -8.50
C ARG A 77 8.94 20.93 -7.93
N PRO A 78 9.24 20.79 -6.64
CA PRO A 78 9.20 19.51 -5.93
C PRO A 78 7.85 18.80 -6.12
N ILE A 79 7.90 17.49 -6.33
CA ILE A 79 6.74 16.62 -6.38
C ILE A 79 6.64 15.91 -5.04
N VAL A 80 5.54 16.16 -4.32
CA VAL A 80 5.25 15.45 -3.07
C VAL A 80 4.63 14.10 -3.43
N ALA A 81 5.45 13.04 -3.36
CA ALA A 81 5.03 11.66 -3.47
C ALA A 81 4.93 11.03 -2.09
N LEU A 82 3.87 10.26 -1.87
CA LEU A 82 3.61 9.54 -0.63
C LEU A 82 3.68 8.03 -0.90
N ILE A 83 4.34 7.28 -0.03
CA ILE A 83 4.36 5.82 -0.05
C ILE A 83 3.01 5.30 0.48
N PHE A 84 2.50 4.26 -0.16
CA PHE A 84 1.28 3.56 0.20
C PHE A 84 1.53 2.04 0.32
N GLY A 85 0.55 1.30 0.84
CA GLY A 85 0.58 -0.16 0.92
C GLY A 85 1.53 -0.69 1.99
N GLY A 86 2.09 -1.89 1.75
CA GLY A 86 2.97 -2.56 2.73
C GLY A 86 4.26 -1.80 3.03
N ALA A 87 4.79 -1.07 2.05
CA ALA A 87 5.96 -0.22 2.27
C ALA A 87 5.66 0.90 3.27
N ALA A 88 4.47 1.52 3.20
CA ALA A 88 4.06 2.52 4.18
C ALA A 88 3.93 1.94 5.60
N VAL A 89 3.48 0.68 5.73
CA VAL A 89 3.42 0.00 7.04
C VAL A 89 4.82 -0.12 7.63
N LYS A 90 5.80 -0.57 6.83
CA LYS A 90 7.20 -0.64 7.27
C LYS A 90 7.79 0.73 7.62
N VAL A 91 7.45 1.79 6.91
CA VAL A 91 7.92 3.14 7.30
C VAL A 91 7.32 3.57 8.64
N LEU A 92 6.10 3.14 8.96
CA LEU A 92 5.34 3.58 10.13
C LEU A 92 5.45 2.66 11.36
N SER A 93 6.00 1.45 11.23
CA SER A 93 6.06 0.42 12.28
C SER A 93 7.46 -0.20 12.42
N PRO A 94 8.15 0.04 13.54
CA PRO A 94 9.37 -0.71 13.91
C PRO A 94 9.20 -2.24 13.86
N LYS A 95 8.11 -2.79 14.41
CA LYS A 95 7.86 -4.25 14.42
C LYS A 95 7.77 -4.85 13.04
N ALA A 96 7.24 -4.10 12.07
CA ALA A 96 7.20 -4.51 10.67
C ALA A 96 8.59 -4.54 10.00
N ASN A 97 9.67 -4.10 10.65
CA ASN A 97 11.05 -4.18 10.18
C ASN A 97 11.94 -5.10 11.03
N GLU A 98 11.48 -5.57 12.18
CA GLU A 98 12.28 -6.38 13.09
C GLU A 98 12.57 -7.76 12.47
N PRO A 99 13.85 -8.12 12.22
CA PRO A 99 14.20 -9.40 11.62
C PRO A 99 13.64 -10.58 12.44
N GLY A 100 12.94 -11.49 11.78
CA GLY A 100 12.33 -12.66 12.42
C GLY A 100 11.01 -12.41 13.15
N HIS A 101 10.58 -11.16 13.32
CA HIS A 101 9.26 -10.87 13.88
C HIS A 101 8.16 -11.27 12.88
N PRO A 102 7.06 -11.92 13.30
CA PRO A 102 6.01 -12.38 12.38
C PRO A 102 5.25 -11.28 11.62
N LEU A 103 5.43 -10.00 11.99
CA LEU A 103 4.86 -8.83 11.30
C LEU A 103 5.83 -8.26 10.25
N ASN A 104 7.09 -8.66 10.27
CA ASN A 104 8.09 -8.33 9.26
C ASN A 104 7.92 -9.23 8.03
N ARG A 105 6.86 -8.96 7.25
CA ARG A 105 6.63 -9.65 5.97
C ARG A 105 7.44 -9.04 4.83
N GLN A 106 7.69 -9.84 3.81
CA GLN A 106 8.30 -9.38 2.56
C GLN A 106 7.38 -8.39 1.84
N LEU A 107 7.99 -7.39 1.20
CA LEU A 107 7.30 -6.49 0.28
C LEU A 107 7.28 -7.10 -1.11
N ASN A 108 6.11 -7.12 -1.74
CA ASN A 108 5.94 -7.62 -3.09
C ASN A 108 5.89 -6.46 -4.11
N ASP A 109 5.47 -5.29 -3.66
CA ASP A 109 5.25 -4.11 -4.47
C ASP A 109 5.45 -2.84 -3.63
N ILE A 110 5.48 -1.71 -4.35
CA ILE A 110 5.48 -0.36 -3.81
C ILE A 110 4.43 0.43 -4.57
N ASP A 111 3.58 1.12 -3.84
CA ASP A 111 2.58 2.01 -4.40
C ASP A 111 2.85 3.44 -3.95
N PHE A 112 2.46 4.38 -4.80
CA PHE A 112 2.60 5.81 -4.53
C PHE A 112 1.26 6.52 -4.61
N ALA A 113 1.18 7.63 -3.91
CA ALA A 113 0.16 8.64 -4.11
C ALA A 113 0.80 10.01 -4.38
N VAL A 114 0.23 10.74 -5.34
CA VAL A 114 0.64 12.10 -5.70
C VAL A 114 -0.59 12.99 -5.89
N ARG A 115 -0.40 14.30 -5.96
CA ARG A 115 -1.48 15.20 -6.40
C ARG A 115 -1.75 14.97 -7.89
N LYS A 116 -3.00 15.11 -8.33
CA LYS A 116 -3.40 14.84 -9.72
C LYS A 116 -2.61 15.65 -10.75
N ARG A 117 -2.34 16.92 -10.42
CA ARG A 117 -1.50 17.82 -11.23
C ARG A 117 -0.06 17.31 -11.45
N ASP A 118 0.43 16.43 -10.58
CA ASP A 118 1.79 15.90 -10.61
C ASP A 118 1.86 14.47 -11.16
N GLY A 119 0.73 13.75 -11.29
CA GLY A 119 0.70 12.33 -11.67
C GLY A 119 1.47 11.99 -12.95
N ALA A 120 1.16 12.67 -14.06
CA ALA A 120 1.83 12.39 -15.32
C ALA A 120 3.33 12.74 -15.29
N ILE A 121 3.72 13.79 -14.55
CA ILE A 121 5.12 14.21 -14.42
C ILE A 121 5.88 13.23 -13.52
N PHE A 122 5.26 12.75 -12.45
CA PHE A 122 5.84 11.76 -11.55
C PHE A 122 6.08 10.42 -12.26
N VAL A 123 5.14 9.95 -13.08
CA VAL A 123 5.35 8.76 -13.92
C VAL A 123 6.53 8.94 -14.87
N LYS A 124 6.64 10.10 -15.53
CA LYS A 124 7.81 10.42 -16.38
C LYS A 124 9.10 10.48 -15.58
N LEU A 125 9.07 10.99 -14.35
CA LEU A 125 10.22 10.99 -13.47
C LEU A 125 10.66 9.56 -13.16
N LEU A 126 9.75 8.70 -12.70
CA LEU A 126 10.02 7.29 -12.38
C LEU A 126 10.70 6.57 -13.56
N THR A 127 10.15 6.71 -14.77
CA THR A 127 10.70 6.03 -15.96
C THR A 127 12.04 6.59 -16.46
N ASN A 128 12.54 7.67 -15.86
CA ASN A 128 13.85 8.25 -16.17
C ASN A 128 14.83 8.21 -14.97
N LEU A 129 14.44 7.62 -13.83
CA LEU A 129 15.33 7.49 -12.68
C LEU A 129 16.52 6.58 -12.95
N ASN A 130 16.38 5.58 -13.83
CA ASN A 130 17.52 4.73 -14.20
C ASN A 130 18.65 5.51 -14.89
N ALA A 131 18.29 6.41 -15.80
CA ALA A 131 19.24 7.26 -16.50
C ALA A 131 19.87 8.29 -15.56
N ALA A 132 19.09 8.83 -14.62
CA ALA A 132 19.56 9.86 -13.70
C ALA A 132 20.37 9.32 -12.51
N LEU A 133 20.00 8.16 -11.98
CA LEU A 133 20.44 7.65 -10.67
C LEU A 133 20.98 6.21 -10.71
N GLY A 134 20.93 5.50 -11.85
CA GLY A 134 21.46 4.14 -12.01
C GLY A 134 20.38 3.04 -12.13
N SER A 135 20.78 1.87 -12.66
CA SER A 135 19.86 0.80 -13.07
C SER A 135 19.03 0.18 -11.95
N LYS A 136 19.44 0.36 -10.67
CA LYS A 136 18.65 -0.01 -9.49
C LYS A 136 17.26 0.63 -9.48
N TYR A 137 17.13 1.82 -10.07
CA TYR A 137 15.89 2.61 -10.12
C TYR A 137 15.18 2.49 -11.48
N THR A 138 15.24 1.32 -12.12
CA THR A 138 14.52 1.07 -13.36
C THR A 138 13.02 0.94 -13.12
N PHE A 139 12.26 1.83 -13.76
CA PHE A 139 10.82 1.76 -13.94
C PHE A 139 10.52 1.95 -15.43
N PHE A 140 9.44 1.36 -15.91
CA PHE A 140 9.04 1.47 -17.31
C PHE A 140 7.53 1.37 -17.46
N THR A 141 7.01 1.74 -18.62
CA THR A 141 5.60 1.58 -18.97
C THR A 141 5.49 0.66 -20.16
N THR A 142 4.68 -0.38 -20.01
CA THR A 142 4.27 -1.29 -21.09
C THR A 142 3.23 -0.61 -21.98
N SER A 143 2.94 -1.20 -23.13
CA SER A 143 1.82 -0.85 -24.00
C SER A 143 0.48 -1.00 -23.28
N GLY A 144 0.32 -2.01 -22.41
CA GLY A 144 -0.84 -2.15 -21.54
C GLY A 144 -0.98 -0.99 -20.56
N ASP A 145 0.12 -0.56 -19.93
CA ASP A 145 0.13 0.58 -19.01
C ASP A 145 -0.24 1.88 -19.72
N ARG A 146 0.26 2.10 -20.94
CA ARG A 146 -0.06 3.31 -21.72
C ARG A 146 -1.57 3.42 -21.96
N TRP A 147 -2.21 2.32 -22.35
CA TRP A 147 -3.67 2.26 -22.50
C TRP A 147 -4.40 2.46 -21.19
N PHE A 148 -4.00 1.75 -20.13
CA PHE A 148 -4.58 1.90 -18.80
C PHE A 148 -4.50 3.36 -18.31
N ASN A 149 -3.33 3.98 -18.40
CA ASN A 149 -3.06 5.35 -17.97
C ASN A 149 -3.92 6.37 -18.73
N ALA A 150 -4.07 6.19 -20.05
CA ALA A 150 -4.94 7.03 -20.87
C ALA A 150 -6.42 6.91 -20.45
N LEU A 151 -6.91 5.69 -20.25
CA LEU A 151 -8.30 5.43 -19.87
C LEU A 151 -8.66 5.93 -18.46
N ARG A 152 -7.70 6.02 -17.55
CA ARG A 152 -7.93 6.48 -16.16
C ARG A 152 -7.96 8.00 -15.99
N GLY A 153 -7.72 8.78 -17.06
CA GLY A 153 -7.92 10.24 -17.07
C GLY A 153 -7.13 10.98 -15.98
N GLY A 154 -5.96 10.45 -15.64
CA GLY A 154 -5.07 11.00 -14.61
C GLY A 154 -5.50 10.78 -13.17
N LYS A 155 -6.48 9.91 -12.89
CA LYS A 155 -6.86 9.54 -11.52
C LYS A 155 -5.96 8.44 -10.91
N ARG A 156 -5.37 7.61 -11.77
CA ARG A 156 -4.47 6.53 -11.41
C ARG A 156 -3.56 6.27 -12.59
N TYR A 157 -2.30 6.00 -12.31
CA TYR A 157 -1.35 5.53 -13.29
C TYR A 157 -0.78 4.19 -12.84
N ARG A 158 -0.26 3.44 -13.81
CA ARG A 158 0.45 2.20 -13.66
C ARG A 158 1.81 2.32 -14.32
N VAL A 159 2.81 1.80 -13.64
CA VAL A 159 4.15 1.56 -14.18
C VAL A 159 4.61 0.17 -13.73
N HIS A 160 5.60 -0.39 -14.42
CA HIS A 160 6.31 -1.58 -13.98
C HIS A 160 7.69 -1.18 -13.46
N GLY A 161 8.27 -2.02 -12.61
CA GLY A 161 9.65 -1.85 -12.16
C GLY A 161 10.17 -3.11 -11.47
N ILE A 162 11.43 -3.05 -11.03
CA ILE A 162 12.09 -4.17 -10.34
C ILE A 162 11.40 -4.45 -8.98
N GLY A 163 10.61 -5.52 -8.89
CA GLY A 163 9.85 -5.88 -7.70
C GLY A 163 10.73 -6.33 -6.54
N GLY A 164 11.82 -7.05 -6.83
CA GLY A 164 12.76 -7.57 -5.86
C GLY A 164 13.76 -8.52 -6.49
N VAL A 165 14.40 -9.34 -5.64
CA VAL A 165 15.28 -10.43 -6.07
C VAL A 165 14.52 -11.74 -5.88
N GLU A 166 14.46 -12.56 -6.93
CA GLU A 166 13.83 -13.88 -6.92
C GLU A 166 14.84 -14.93 -7.39
N GLY A 167 15.33 -15.75 -6.45
CA GLY A 167 16.40 -16.71 -6.71
C GLY A 167 17.66 -16.00 -7.23
N ASN A 168 18.07 -16.34 -8.46
CA ASN A 168 19.22 -15.72 -9.14
C ASN A 168 18.82 -14.54 -10.06
N GLY A 169 17.54 -14.16 -10.09
CA GLY A 169 16.99 -13.15 -10.99
C GLY A 169 16.35 -11.96 -10.27
N LEU A 170 15.80 -11.07 -11.08
CA LEU A 170 15.00 -9.93 -10.63
C LEU A 170 13.54 -10.17 -10.99
N SER A 171 12.63 -9.86 -10.08
CA SER A 171 11.21 -9.88 -10.38
C SER A 171 10.73 -8.53 -10.88
N VAL A 172 9.60 -8.52 -11.58
CA VAL A 172 8.93 -7.31 -12.03
C VAL A 172 7.59 -7.20 -11.34
N SER A 173 7.33 -6.04 -10.74
CA SER A 173 6.05 -5.74 -10.11
C SER A 173 5.33 -4.60 -10.83
N VAL A 174 4.00 -4.66 -10.77
CA VAL A 174 3.12 -3.56 -11.14
C VAL A 174 3.10 -2.58 -9.97
N ILE A 175 3.21 -1.29 -10.27
CA ILE A 175 3.25 -0.21 -9.29
C ILE A 175 2.14 0.76 -9.63
N ASP A 176 1.26 1.01 -8.66
CA ASP A 176 0.19 1.97 -8.81
C ASP A 176 0.60 3.35 -8.29
N VAL A 177 0.25 4.37 -9.07
CA VAL A 177 0.38 5.78 -8.69
C VAL A 177 -1.02 6.36 -8.61
N PHE A 178 -1.55 6.44 -7.39
CA PHE A 178 -2.85 7.04 -7.10
C PHE A 178 -2.77 8.56 -7.12
N CYS A 179 -3.83 9.21 -7.59
CA CYS A 179 -3.91 10.67 -7.64
C CYS A 179 -5.05 11.18 -6.76
N GLU A 180 -4.71 11.93 -5.70
CA GLU A 180 -5.64 12.59 -4.75
C GLU A 180 -6.51 11.66 -3.89
N GLU A 181 -6.80 10.46 -4.35
CA GLU A 181 -7.67 9.51 -3.67
C GLU A 181 -7.24 8.06 -3.87
N LEU A 182 -7.65 7.19 -2.95
CA LEU A 182 -7.51 5.73 -3.05
C LEU A 182 -8.90 5.12 -3.34
N PRO A 183 -9.23 4.83 -4.61
CA PRO A 183 -10.56 4.38 -5.02
C PRO A 183 -10.70 2.86 -4.92
N PHE A 184 -10.71 2.33 -3.71
CA PHE A 184 -10.91 0.91 -3.43
C PHE A 184 -12.41 0.60 -3.23
N ARG A 185 -12.75 -0.29 -2.30
CA ARG A 185 -14.14 -0.63 -1.95
C ARG A 185 -14.91 0.60 -1.49
N HIS A 186 -14.21 1.47 -0.78
CA HIS A 186 -14.58 2.84 -0.42
C HIS A 186 -13.46 3.77 -0.88
N THR A 187 -13.77 5.06 -1.06
CA THR A 187 -12.79 6.04 -1.54
C THR A 187 -12.19 6.78 -0.35
N ILE A 188 -10.86 6.71 -0.19
CA ILE A 188 -10.13 7.47 0.84
C ILE A 188 -9.52 8.72 0.19
N LYS A 189 -9.81 9.90 0.73
CA LYS A 189 -9.25 11.19 0.28
C LYS A 189 -7.88 11.45 0.90
N LEU A 190 -6.94 11.98 0.11
CA LEU A 190 -5.55 12.18 0.52
C LEU A 190 -5.14 13.65 0.65
N ASP A 191 -6.05 14.61 0.48
CA ASP A 191 -5.74 16.04 0.43
C ASP A 191 -4.86 16.52 1.61
N SER A 192 -5.27 16.22 2.85
CA SER A 192 -4.52 16.60 4.04
C SER A 192 -3.26 15.76 4.27
N ALA A 193 -3.15 14.58 3.66
CA ALA A 193 -1.94 13.75 3.77
C ALA A 193 -0.76 14.40 3.03
N PHE A 194 -1.02 15.06 1.89
CA PHE A 194 0.00 15.80 1.16
C PHE A 194 0.47 17.07 1.87
N GLU A 195 -0.39 17.69 2.68
CA GLU A 195 -0.04 18.86 3.50
C GLU A 195 0.87 18.47 4.66
N LYS A 196 0.61 17.29 5.24
CA LYS A 196 1.37 16.71 6.35
C LYS A 196 2.41 15.68 5.90
N ALA A 197 2.95 15.81 4.68
CA ALA A 197 3.81 14.78 4.10
C ALA A 197 5.03 14.47 4.98
N HIS A 198 5.72 15.48 5.50
CA HIS A 198 6.85 15.30 6.41
C HIS A 198 6.45 14.65 7.74
N GLU A 199 5.36 15.14 8.38
CA GLU A 199 4.83 14.56 9.63
C GLU A 199 4.46 13.09 9.45
N ASN A 200 3.97 12.72 8.26
CA ASN A 200 3.61 11.36 7.89
C ASN A 200 4.78 10.54 7.34
N LEU A 201 6.02 11.03 7.45
CA LEU A 201 7.22 10.35 6.93
C LEU A 201 7.11 9.98 5.45
N PHE A 202 6.49 10.88 4.67
CA PHE A 202 6.16 10.70 3.26
C PHE A 202 5.35 9.44 2.97
N THR A 203 4.48 9.05 3.89
CA THR A 203 3.43 8.04 3.65
C THR A 203 2.06 8.72 3.56
N VAL A 204 1.02 7.94 3.27
CA VAL A 204 -0.37 8.45 3.36
C VAL A 204 -0.83 8.75 4.81
N GLY A 205 0.00 8.49 5.82
CA GLY A 205 -0.35 8.61 7.24
C GLY A 205 -1.01 7.35 7.80
N ALA A 206 -0.87 7.14 9.11
CA ALA A 206 -1.31 5.91 9.78
C ALA A 206 -2.82 5.70 9.68
N GLU A 207 -3.62 6.76 9.81
CA GLU A 207 -5.09 6.69 9.80
C GLU A 207 -5.59 6.22 8.44
N ARG A 208 -5.09 6.81 7.36
CA ARG A 208 -5.49 6.46 5.98
C ARG A 208 -4.97 5.10 5.57
N LEU A 209 -3.76 4.75 6.01
CA LEU A 209 -3.21 3.43 5.78
C LEU A 209 -4.06 2.37 6.49
N LEU A 210 -4.41 2.59 7.75
CA LEU A 210 -5.26 1.68 8.51
C LEU A 210 -6.65 1.54 7.86
N LEU A 211 -7.28 2.66 7.49
CA LEU A 211 -8.55 2.67 6.76
C LEU A 211 -8.47 1.95 5.42
N SER A 212 -7.33 1.99 4.73
CA SER A 212 -7.13 1.26 3.48
C SER A 212 -7.13 -0.26 3.64
N LYS A 213 -6.78 -0.75 4.84
CA LYS A 213 -6.83 -2.16 5.22
C LYS A 213 -8.22 -2.54 5.71
N LEU A 214 -8.79 -1.74 6.61
CA LEU A 214 -10.11 -1.97 7.21
C LEU A 214 -11.28 -1.81 6.24
N GLN A 215 -11.06 -1.24 5.06
CA GLN A 215 -12.10 -1.13 4.03
C GLN A 215 -12.27 -2.40 3.18
N TYR A 216 -11.43 -3.41 3.36
CA TYR A 216 -11.54 -4.64 2.59
C TYR A 216 -12.87 -5.32 2.90
N ILE A 217 -13.68 -5.52 1.86
CA ILE A 217 -14.96 -6.22 1.95
C ILE A 217 -15.35 -6.78 0.58
N PHE A 218 -15.91 -7.99 0.56
CA PHE A 218 -16.65 -8.50 -0.59
C PHE A 218 -17.78 -9.43 -0.14
N GLY A 219 -18.65 -9.78 -1.09
CA GLY A 219 -19.77 -10.69 -0.85
C GLY A 219 -19.46 -12.07 -1.42
N LEU A 220 -19.66 -13.11 -0.62
CA LEU A 220 -19.56 -14.50 -1.05
C LEU A 220 -20.95 -15.15 -1.00
N PRO A 221 -21.41 -15.83 -2.07
CA PRO A 221 -22.62 -16.65 -2.02
C PRO A 221 -22.59 -17.65 -0.87
N ARG A 222 -23.71 -17.80 -0.14
CA ARG A 222 -23.76 -18.63 1.09
C ARG A 222 -23.45 -20.10 0.85
N ASP A 223 -23.81 -20.63 -0.31
CA ASP A 223 -23.52 -21.99 -0.76
C ASP A 223 -22.02 -22.25 -0.97
N ARG A 224 -21.22 -21.19 -1.15
CA ARG A 224 -19.76 -21.27 -1.29
C ARG A 224 -19.00 -21.08 0.02
N LEU A 225 -19.70 -20.93 1.14
CA LEU A 225 -19.07 -20.83 2.46
C LEU A 225 -18.13 -22.01 2.78
N PRO A 226 -18.48 -23.27 2.47
CA PRO A 226 -17.59 -24.40 2.71
C PRO A 226 -16.26 -24.30 1.94
N GLU A 227 -16.23 -23.65 0.77
CA GLU A 227 -14.99 -23.44 0.01
C GLU A 227 -14.04 -22.48 0.75
N LEU A 228 -14.59 -21.42 1.36
CA LEU A 228 -13.81 -20.45 2.14
C LEU A 228 -13.23 -21.10 3.40
N GLU A 229 -14.02 -21.93 4.09
CA GLU A 229 -13.58 -22.67 5.26
C GLU A 229 -12.52 -23.72 4.92
N ALA A 230 -12.71 -24.47 3.82
CA ALA A 230 -11.74 -25.44 3.33
C ALA A 230 -10.40 -24.79 2.92
N ALA A 231 -10.43 -23.52 2.50
CA ALA A 231 -9.23 -22.74 2.20
C ALA A 231 -8.56 -22.13 3.47
N GLY A 232 -9.07 -22.41 4.67
CA GLY A 232 -8.58 -21.81 5.92
C GLY A 232 -8.87 -20.32 6.05
N GLN A 233 -9.78 -19.78 5.23
CA GLN A 233 -10.10 -18.35 5.15
C GLN A 233 -11.37 -18.00 5.94
N GLY A 234 -11.93 -18.93 6.71
CA GLY A 234 -13.15 -18.74 7.50
C GLY A 234 -13.06 -17.63 8.55
N PHE A 235 -11.84 -17.33 9.04
CA PHE A 235 -11.61 -16.24 10.00
C PHE A 235 -12.04 -14.86 9.49
N ARG A 236 -12.20 -14.71 8.17
CA ARG A 236 -12.53 -13.45 7.47
C ARG A 236 -14.01 -13.12 7.47
N LEU A 237 -14.87 -14.05 7.92
CA LEU A 237 -16.31 -13.84 7.93
C LEU A 237 -16.69 -12.70 8.87
N LEU A 238 -17.29 -11.65 8.30
CA LEU A 238 -17.73 -10.49 9.06
C LEU A 238 -19.05 -10.80 9.77
N PRO A 239 -19.27 -10.25 10.99
CA PRO A 239 -20.49 -10.47 11.75
C PRO A 239 -21.67 -9.64 11.19
N TYR A 240 -22.11 -9.95 9.97
CA TYR A 240 -23.17 -9.22 9.26
C TYR A 240 -24.16 -10.16 8.56
N ASP A 241 -25.36 -10.29 9.12
CA ASP A 241 -26.39 -11.24 8.69
C ASP A 241 -27.44 -10.63 7.72
N HIS A 242 -27.47 -9.30 7.58
CA HIS A 242 -28.48 -8.60 6.79
C HIS A 242 -28.29 -8.69 5.28
N LEU A 243 -27.15 -9.18 4.80
CA LEU A 243 -26.86 -9.34 3.38
C LEU A 243 -27.61 -10.55 2.79
N LYS A 244 -28.49 -10.30 1.80
CA LYS A 244 -29.35 -11.36 1.22
C LYS A 244 -28.54 -12.28 0.31
N GLY A 245 -28.66 -13.58 0.51
CA GLY A 245 -28.05 -14.62 -0.34
C GLY A 245 -26.52 -14.73 -0.25
N MET A 246 -25.87 -13.84 0.49
CA MET A 246 -24.41 -13.77 0.62
C MET A 246 -23.99 -13.64 2.08
N VAL A 247 -22.72 -13.89 2.33
CA VAL A 247 -21.99 -13.48 3.55
C VAL A 247 -21.00 -12.38 3.20
N ALA A 248 -20.73 -11.49 4.14
CA ALA A 248 -19.69 -10.48 3.99
C ALA A 248 -18.34 -11.05 4.45
N VAL A 249 -17.32 -10.91 3.62
CA VAL A 249 -15.96 -11.39 3.87
C VAL A 249 -15.02 -10.19 3.94
N GLY A 250 -14.22 -10.12 5.00
CA GLY A 250 -13.32 -9.03 5.33
C GLY A 250 -11.86 -9.29 4.97
N MET A 251 -10.98 -8.62 5.71
CA MET A 251 -9.53 -8.55 5.49
C MET A 251 -8.87 -9.90 5.25
N GLU A 252 -7.84 -9.90 4.40
CA GLU A 252 -6.90 -11.01 4.27
C GLU A 252 -5.93 -11.03 5.44
N LEU A 253 -5.25 -12.16 5.64
CA LEU A 253 -4.25 -12.35 6.68
C LEU A 253 -3.15 -11.28 6.63
N LYS A 254 -2.65 -10.94 5.44
CA LYS A 254 -1.63 -9.89 5.27
C LYS A 254 -2.12 -8.52 5.74
N ASP A 255 -3.41 -8.23 5.56
CA ASP A 255 -3.99 -6.94 5.97
C ASP A 255 -4.28 -6.94 7.47
N MET A 256 -4.61 -8.10 8.07
CA MET A 256 -4.63 -8.25 9.54
C MET A 256 -3.24 -8.03 10.16
N LYS A 257 -2.17 -8.57 9.56
CA LYS A 257 -0.80 -8.32 10.00
C LYS A 257 -0.42 -6.84 9.90
N ASP A 258 -0.76 -6.19 8.79
CA ASP A 258 -0.52 -4.75 8.61
C ASP A 258 -1.29 -3.92 9.67
N VAL A 259 -2.53 -4.28 9.98
CA VAL A 259 -3.33 -3.65 11.05
C VAL A 259 -2.70 -3.87 12.42
N ALA A 260 -2.29 -5.10 12.75
CA ALA A 260 -1.65 -5.43 14.01
C ALA A 260 -0.34 -4.64 14.21
N ALA A 261 0.50 -4.54 13.18
CA ALA A 261 1.74 -3.78 13.20
C ALA A 261 1.49 -2.29 13.51
N LEU A 262 0.49 -1.70 12.85
CA LEU A 262 0.13 -0.31 13.10
C LEU A 262 -0.42 -0.11 14.51
N LEU A 263 -1.32 -0.96 15.01
CA LEU A 263 -1.93 -0.80 16.33
C LEU A 263 -0.96 -1.03 17.48
N LEU A 264 0.05 -1.91 17.30
CA LEU A 264 1.08 -2.15 18.31
C LEU A 264 2.06 -0.98 18.45
N ASP A 265 2.49 -0.40 17.33
CA ASP A 265 3.52 0.63 17.31
C ASP A 265 2.95 2.06 17.29
N ARG A 266 1.66 2.20 16.95
CA ARG A 266 0.93 3.47 16.91
C ARG A 266 -0.43 3.26 17.54
N LYS A 267 -0.50 3.41 18.84
CA LYS A 267 -1.74 3.20 19.58
C LYS A 267 -2.78 4.28 19.18
N PRO A 268 -4.07 3.97 19.30
CA PRO A 268 -5.12 4.97 19.20
C PRO A 268 -4.84 6.14 20.18
N GLY A 269 -4.78 7.38 19.68
CA GLY A 269 -4.40 8.56 20.47
C GLY A 269 -2.89 8.79 20.62
N GLU A 270 -2.05 7.79 20.34
CA GLU A 270 -0.58 7.88 20.34
C GLU A 270 -0.02 7.38 19.01
N GLY A 271 0.04 8.28 18.02
CA GLY A 271 0.52 7.98 16.67
C GLY A 271 -0.58 7.61 15.67
N ILE A 272 -1.81 7.38 16.13
CA ILE A 272 -3.05 7.41 15.35
C ILE A 272 -3.96 8.51 15.90
N ASP A 273 -4.16 9.57 15.13
CA ASP A 273 -5.03 10.68 15.49
C ASP A 273 -6.51 10.31 15.29
N LEU A 274 -7.25 10.22 16.41
CA LEU A 274 -8.63 9.73 16.42
C LEU A 274 -9.59 10.65 15.67
N GLU A 275 -9.35 11.97 15.70
CA GLU A 275 -10.19 12.94 15.00
C GLU A 275 -9.93 12.91 13.49
N THR A 276 -8.69 12.72 13.05
CA THR A 276 -8.33 12.45 11.65
C THR A 276 -8.95 11.13 11.19
N PHE A 277 -8.84 10.07 11.98
CA PHE A 277 -9.44 8.77 11.65
C PHE A 277 -10.96 8.86 11.44
N LYS A 278 -11.68 9.55 12.32
CA LYS A 278 -13.12 9.84 12.16
C LYS A 278 -13.41 10.74 10.97
N SER A 279 -12.66 11.83 10.81
CA SER A 279 -12.94 12.83 9.77
C SER A 279 -12.74 12.28 8.35
N VAL A 280 -11.79 11.36 8.15
CA VAL A 280 -11.61 10.67 6.86
C VAL A 280 -12.83 9.83 6.49
N LEU A 281 -13.49 9.18 7.45
CA LEU A 281 -14.77 8.49 7.24
C LEU A 281 -15.92 9.48 7.00
N GLY A 282 -15.85 10.65 7.65
CA GLY A 282 -16.80 11.74 7.47
C GLY A 282 -18.24 11.31 7.79
N ARG A 283 -19.14 11.54 6.84
CA ARG A 283 -20.56 11.13 6.95
C ARG A 283 -20.88 9.84 6.20
N ASP A 284 -19.86 9.13 5.70
CA ASP A 284 -20.05 7.91 4.93
C ASP A 284 -20.39 6.73 5.85
N LYS A 285 -21.69 6.55 6.12
CA LYS A 285 -22.19 5.45 6.96
C LYS A 285 -21.82 4.06 6.40
N ARG A 286 -21.65 3.94 5.09
CA ARG A 286 -21.33 2.66 4.42
C ARG A 286 -19.88 2.29 4.65
N PHE A 287 -18.98 3.26 4.50
CA PHE A 287 -17.58 3.06 4.82
C PHE A 287 -17.39 2.82 6.33
N THR A 288 -18.02 3.63 7.18
CA THR A 288 -17.99 3.42 8.63
C THR A 288 -18.45 2.02 9.03
N LEU A 289 -19.56 1.52 8.46
CA LEU A 289 -20.01 0.15 8.73
C LEU A 289 -18.95 -0.89 8.36
N THR A 290 -18.35 -0.78 7.18
CA THR A 290 -17.29 -1.72 6.75
C THR A 290 -16.10 -1.70 7.71
N VAL A 291 -15.65 -0.52 8.13
CA VAL A 291 -14.53 -0.39 9.08
C VAL A 291 -14.89 -0.99 10.43
N ARG A 292 -16.08 -0.71 10.95
CA ARG A 292 -16.55 -1.28 12.21
C ARG A 292 -16.59 -2.81 12.16
N LEU A 293 -17.17 -3.39 11.11
CA LEU A 293 -17.23 -4.84 10.94
C LEU A 293 -15.84 -5.49 10.90
N ASN A 294 -14.88 -4.87 10.19
CA ASN A 294 -13.52 -5.38 10.12
C ASN A 294 -12.75 -5.24 11.44
N LEU A 295 -12.93 -4.14 12.18
CA LEU A 295 -12.35 -3.99 13.52
C LEU A 295 -12.96 -4.99 14.51
N GLU A 296 -14.28 -5.18 14.49
CA GLU A 296 -14.98 -6.15 15.34
C GLU A 296 -14.53 -7.59 15.03
N ASN A 297 -14.35 -7.91 13.75
CA ASN A 297 -13.81 -9.20 13.36
C ASN A 297 -12.34 -9.35 13.80
N PHE A 298 -11.49 -8.34 13.56
CA PHE A 298 -10.09 -8.35 13.97
C PHE A 298 -9.91 -8.58 15.47
N ALA A 299 -10.64 -7.85 16.32
CA ALA A 299 -10.57 -7.98 17.77
C ALA A 299 -11.02 -9.36 18.28
N ARG A 300 -11.87 -10.06 17.53
CA ARG A 300 -12.33 -11.44 17.84
C ARG A 300 -11.40 -12.53 17.33
N ARG A 301 -10.33 -12.18 16.60
CA ARG A 301 -9.42 -13.11 15.92
C ARG A 301 -8.00 -13.09 16.48
N VAL A 302 -7.89 -12.92 17.79
CA VAL A 302 -6.61 -12.99 18.53
C VAL A 302 -5.93 -14.34 18.30
N ASP A 303 -6.71 -15.42 18.24
CA ASP A 303 -6.27 -16.78 17.93
C ASP A 303 -5.49 -16.85 16.61
N ILE A 304 -6.01 -16.24 15.54
CA ILE A 304 -5.35 -16.22 14.22
C ILE A 304 -4.01 -15.49 14.27
N LEU A 305 -3.94 -14.38 15.00
CA LEU A 305 -2.66 -13.64 15.14
C LEU A 305 -1.62 -14.45 15.92
N VAL A 306 -2.04 -15.21 16.92
CA VAL A 306 -1.16 -16.11 17.69
C VAL A 306 -0.71 -17.30 16.83
N GLU A 307 -1.59 -17.88 16.02
CA GLU A 307 -1.24 -18.93 15.05
C GLU A 307 -0.21 -18.45 14.03
N GLU A 308 -0.28 -17.17 13.65
CA GLU A 308 0.69 -16.50 12.80
C GLU A 308 2.02 -16.12 13.48
N GLY A 309 2.17 -16.47 14.76
CA GLY A 309 3.42 -16.37 15.51
C GLY A 309 3.53 -15.15 16.44
N LEU A 310 2.50 -14.29 16.55
CA LEU A 310 2.52 -13.23 17.56
C LEU A 310 2.43 -13.84 18.95
N THR A 311 3.04 -13.19 19.94
CA THR A 311 2.74 -13.55 21.32
C THR A 311 1.29 -13.23 21.64
N ARG A 312 0.69 -13.99 22.56
CA ARG A 312 -0.68 -13.72 23.02
C ARG A 312 -0.86 -12.28 23.51
N SER A 313 0.11 -11.77 24.24
CA SER A 313 0.08 -10.39 24.75
C SER A 313 0.09 -9.35 23.63
N GLU A 314 0.84 -9.56 22.55
CA GLU A 314 0.82 -8.65 21.39
C GLU A 314 -0.50 -8.73 20.64
N ALA A 315 -1.02 -9.94 20.41
CA ALA A 315 -2.29 -10.13 19.74
C ALA A 315 -3.45 -9.48 20.53
N GLU A 316 -3.46 -9.62 21.85
CA GLU A 316 -4.43 -8.96 22.74
C GLU A 316 -4.26 -7.43 22.73
N ALA A 317 -3.03 -6.92 22.81
CA ALA A 317 -2.77 -5.48 22.75
C ALA A 317 -3.23 -4.85 21.41
N ALA A 318 -3.02 -5.55 20.29
CA ALA A 318 -3.54 -5.11 19.00
C ALA A 318 -5.08 -5.14 18.96
N ALA A 319 -5.70 -6.16 19.54
CA ALA A 319 -7.16 -6.25 19.63
C ALA A 319 -7.75 -5.13 20.50
N ASP A 320 -7.12 -4.78 21.62
CA ASP A 320 -7.51 -3.67 22.48
C ASP A 320 -7.45 -2.33 21.71
N GLY A 321 -6.38 -2.09 20.96
CA GLY A 321 -6.30 -0.92 20.07
C GLY A 321 -7.42 -0.88 19.02
N ALA A 322 -7.85 -2.03 18.49
CA ALA A 322 -8.99 -2.09 17.58
C ALA A 322 -10.33 -1.78 18.28
N LEU A 323 -10.49 -2.21 19.54
CA LEU A 323 -11.65 -1.90 20.37
C LEU A 323 -11.72 -0.40 20.72
N GLU A 324 -10.60 0.22 21.07
CA GLU A 324 -10.52 1.67 21.31
C GLU A 324 -10.94 2.48 20.07
N LEU A 325 -10.49 2.08 18.87
CA LEU A 325 -10.96 2.69 17.63
C LEU A 325 -12.47 2.49 17.42
N LEU A 326 -13.02 1.33 17.75
CA LEU A 326 -14.46 1.05 17.64
C LEU A 326 -15.32 1.93 18.55
N GLU A 327 -14.82 2.26 19.74
CA GLU A 327 -15.53 3.11 20.71
C GLU A 327 -15.73 4.53 20.18
N VAL A 328 -14.74 5.05 19.46
CA VAL A 328 -14.79 6.43 18.95
C VAL A 328 -15.58 6.55 17.64
N LEU A 329 -15.78 5.45 16.91
CA LEU A 329 -16.54 5.44 15.66
C LEU A 329 -18.06 5.49 15.92
N PRO A 330 -18.83 6.29 15.15
CA PRO A 330 -20.28 6.35 15.32
C PRO A 330 -20.92 4.98 15.01
N LYS A 331 -21.91 4.59 15.82
CA LYS A 331 -22.73 3.40 15.55
C LYS A 331 -23.53 3.58 14.26
N VAL A 332 -23.66 2.51 13.49
CA VAL A 332 -24.40 2.52 12.21
C VAL A 332 -25.64 1.64 12.35
N GLU A 333 -26.79 2.26 12.59
CA GLU A 333 -28.09 1.57 12.73
C GLU A 333 -28.66 1.11 11.37
N ALA A 334 -28.18 1.69 10.27
CA ALA A 334 -28.66 1.37 8.94
C ALA A 334 -28.25 -0.04 8.52
N LYS A 335 -29.20 -0.78 7.94
CA LYS A 335 -29.01 -2.15 7.47
C LYS A 335 -29.14 -2.19 5.95
N TRP A 336 -28.16 -2.79 5.29
CA TRP A 336 -28.12 -2.96 3.84
C TRP A 336 -28.26 -4.42 3.49
N SER A 337 -29.25 -4.72 2.66
CA SER A 337 -29.50 -6.07 2.15
C SER A 337 -28.78 -6.40 0.85
N LYS A 338 -28.09 -5.41 0.27
CA LYS A 338 -27.29 -5.48 -0.96
C LYS A 338 -25.88 -4.97 -0.67
N PRO A 339 -24.87 -5.33 -1.48
CA PRO A 339 -23.53 -4.76 -1.37
C PRO A 339 -23.57 -3.23 -1.34
N TRP A 340 -22.87 -2.64 -0.37
CA TRP A 340 -22.81 -1.19 -0.16
C TRP A 340 -21.43 -0.59 -0.48
N TRP A 341 -20.56 -1.40 -1.06
CA TRP A 341 -19.21 -1.05 -1.50
C TRP A 341 -19.10 -1.12 -3.02
N ASN A 342 -17.98 -0.64 -3.56
CA ASN A 342 -17.69 -0.73 -4.98
C ASN A 342 -17.39 -2.18 -5.40
N LEU A 343 -18.20 -2.73 -6.32
CA LEU A 343 -18.06 -4.10 -6.86
C LEU A 343 -17.05 -4.22 -8.00
N TYR A 344 -16.63 -3.10 -8.60
CA TYR A 344 -15.73 -3.08 -9.75
C TYR A 344 -14.24 -3.06 -9.37
N VAL A 345 -13.94 -3.10 -8.07
CA VAL A 345 -12.58 -3.35 -7.58
C VAL A 345 -12.37 -4.85 -7.55
N GLU A 346 -11.26 -5.32 -8.11
CA GLU A 346 -10.91 -6.74 -8.12
C GLU A 346 -10.87 -7.30 -6.70
N SER A 347 -11.51 -8.46 -6.51
CA SER A 347 -11.35 -9.27 -5.31
C SER A 347 -10.23 -10.28 -5.58
N PRO A 348 -9.27 -10.46 -4.67
CA PRO A 348 -8.48 -11.67 -4.61
C PRO A 348 -9.41 -12.89 -4.70
N GLY A 349 -9.09 -13.83 -5.60
CA GLY A 349 -9.86 -15.08 -5.72
C GLY A 349 -9.75 -15.93 -4.45
N LEU A 350 -10.64 -16.92 -4.29
CA LEU A 350 -10.58 -17.89 -3.18
C LEU A 350 -9.30 -18.74 -3.16
N GLY A 351 -8.46 -18.67 -4.20
CA GLY A 351 -7.13 -19.26 -4.25
C GLY A 351 -5.99 -18.34 -3.78
N GLY A 352 -6.31 -17.26 -3.06
CA GLY A 352 -5.33 -16.29 -2.57
C GLY A 352 -4.37 -16.90 -1.54
N VAL A 353 -3.11 -17.06 -1.97
CA VAL A 353 -1.92 -17.52 -1.24
C VAL A 353 -1.75 -19.04 -1.17
N LYS A 354 -0.94 -19.57 -2.10
CA LYS A 354 -0.01 -20.67 -1.80
C LYS A 354 1.33 -20.07 -1.42
#